data_AF-A0A3P8BJI5-F1
#
_entry.id   AF-A0A3P8BJI5-F1
#
_cell.length_a   1.000
_cell.length_b   1.000
_cell.length_c   1.000
_cell.angle_alpha   90.00
_cell.angle_beta   90.00
_cell.angle_gamma   90.00
#
_symmetry.space_group_name_H-M   'P 1'
#
loop_
_entity.id
_entity.type
_entity.pdbx_description
1 polymer ?
#
loop_
_entity_poly.entity_id
_entity_poly.type
_entity_poly.pdbx_seq_one_letter_code
_entity_poly.pdbx_strand_id
1 'polypeptide(L)'
;MFIQRGKHETTWTVLRNFGYDNALNLCTEYLYPRLNVPQGCSAELNSNGIMFLTALFQKYDEDKDGCLSPVEVHNLFSVCPLLTWPAETYRMVETNEKGWITYQGFLSCWMLTTLLDYNQMFEYLAYFGYNDAVHNQTSAVTVTRDKRTDWQKKFTERNVFRCQVIGSKDAGKTSLLQGFIGNDVQRMTAVEKAALPRFTANSLNVCGQEKYLVMHEIDVLAPEETLCTYELQCDVVCLVYDVSNPHSFEYFATIYKARSGFNFSVSLAKNYFHRTRIPCLVVGTKCDCREVLQQFECQPYEFCKKNHLPPPVKYSATMTRSSNVFVKIATLANYPHIKHIYYLHDSSTWLKFSVAAAAAAFAGFIILRHI
;
A
#
# COMPACT_ATOMS: atom_id res chain seq x y z
N MET A 1 14.78 34.40 27.99
CA MET A 1 15.97 35.27 28.10
C MET A 1 16.14 36.29 26.94
N PHE A 2 15.40 36.20 25.82
CA PHE A 2 15.53 37.13 24.67
C PHE A 2 14.54 38.31 24.65
N ILE A 3 13.30 38.11 25.09
CA ILE A 3 12.23 39.14 25.04
C ILE A 3 12.53 40.32 26.00
N GLN A 4 13.02 40.05 27.20
CA GLN A 4 13.38 41.08 28.19
C GLN A 4 14.57 41.97 27.78
N ARG A 5 15.29 41.63 26.69
CA ARG A 5 16.45 42.38 26.18
C ARG A 5 16.16 43.19 24.92
N GLY A 6 14.88 43.37 24.56
CA GLY A 6 14.47 44.15 23.37
C GLY A 6 14.72 43.46 22.02
N LYS A 7 15.21 42.21 21.99
CA LYS A 7 15.50 41.43 20.77
C LYS A 7 14.30 40.59 20.31
N HIS A 8 13.13 41.23 20.21
CA HIS A 8 11.89 40.57 19.80
C HIS A 8 11.96 40.06 18.35
N GLU A 9 12.69 40.74 17.47
CA GLU A 9 12.82 40.37 16.06
C GLU A 9 13.45 38.97 15.87
N THR A 10 14.40 38.59 16.72
CA THR A 10 14.99 37.25 16.69
C THR A 10 13.97 36.17 17.08
N THR A 11 13.03 36.49 17.98
CA THR A 11 11.96 35.56 18.37
C THR A 11 10.96 35.39 17.22
N TRP A 12 10.56 36.50 16.59
CA TRP A 12 9.68 36.48 15.42
C TRP A 12 10.30 35.80 14.20
N THR A 13 11.62 35.90 14.01
CA THR A 13 12.33 35.17 12.96
C THR A 13 12.18 33.66 13.15
N VAL A 14 12.33 33.17 14.39
CA VAL A 14 12.13 31.75 14.71
C VAL A 14 10.67 31.35 14.48
N LEU A 15 9.71 32.12 15.00
CA LEU A 15 8.27 31.82 14.83
C LEU A 15 7.88 31.73 13.35
N ARG A 16 8.29 32.72 12.54
CA ARG A 16 8.02 32.71 11.10
C ARG A 16 8.70 31.55 10.38
N ASN A 17 9.89 31.14 10.82
CA ASN A 17 10.57 29.96 10.28
C ASN A 17 9.80 28.65 10.54
N PHE A 18 8.96 28.61 11.57
CA PHE A 18 8.05 27.51 11.86
C PHE A 18 6.61 27.78 11.39
N GLY A 19 6.41 28.74 10.49
CA GLY A 19 5.13 28.98 9.85
C GLY A 19 4.10 29.75 10.70
N TYR A 20 4.51 30.36 11.81
CA TYR A 20 3.60 31.16 12.63
C TYR A 20 3.39 32.57 12.07
N ASP A 21 2.13 33.02 12.07
CA ASP A 21 1.73 34.37 11.75
C ASP A 21 1.86 35.33 12.96
N ASN A 22 1.49 36.60 12.76
CA ASN A 22 1.53 37.62 13.81
C ASN A 22 0.51 37.37 14.95
N ALA A 23 -0.48 36.50 14.73
CA ALA A 23 -1.47 36.08 15.71
C ALA A 23 -1.08 34.77 16.43
N LEU A 24 0.12 34.24 16.17
CA LEU A 24 0.63 32.97 16.69
C LEU A 24 -0.19 31.76 16.25
N ASN A 25 -0.81 31.83 15.08
CA ASN A 25 -1.42 30.69 14.41
C ASN A 25 -0.47 30.17 13.33
N LEU A 26 -0.50 28.86 13.08
CA LEU A 26 0.19 28.30 11.91
C LEU A 26 -0.55 28.71 10.63
N CYS A 27 0.20 29.27 9.68
CA CYS A 27 -0.33 29.68 8.38
C CYS A 27 -0.90 28.47 7.62
N THR A 28 -2.03 28.67 6.95
CA THR A 28 -2.64 27.63 6.11
C THR A 28 -1.70 27.17 5.00
N GLU A 29 -0.87 28.05 4.44
CA GLU A 29 0.12 27.70 3.42
C GLU A 29 1.28 26.85 3.95
N TYR A 30 1.53 26.90 5.26
CA TYR A 30 2.52 26.05 5.93
C TYR A 30 1.94 24.67 6.25
N LEU A 31 0.66 24.60 6.64
CA LEU A 31 -0.01 23.32 6.90
C LEU A 31 -0.36 22.56 5.60
N TYR A 32 -0.78 23.30 4.57
CA TYR A 32 -1.29 22.75 3.31
C TYR A 32 -0.56 23.38 2.11
N PRO A 33 0.76 23.13 1.97
CA PRO A 33 1.49 23.61 0.81
C PRO A 33 0.96 22.95 -0.46
N ARG A 34 0.94 23.70 -1.56
CA ARG A 34 0.40 23.21 -2.83
C ARG A 34 1.33 22.19 -3.46
N LEU A 35 0.82 20.97 -3.68
CA LEU A 35 1.46 19.94 -4.49
C LEU A 35 0.57 19.57 -5.67
N ASN A 36 1.10 19.65 -6.89
CA ASN A 36 0.38 19.20 -8.08
C ASN A 36 0.70 17.73 -8.36
N VAL A 37 -0.29 16.85 -8.23
CA VAL A 37 -0.19 15.41 -8.55
C VAL A 37 -1.01 15.13 -9.81
N PRO A 38 -0.37 15.00 -10.98
CA PRO A 38 -1.08 14.74 -12.23
C PRO A 38 -1.81 13.39 -12.23
N GLN A 39 -2.78 13.24 -13.13
CA GLN A 39 -3.47 11.97 -13.30
C GLN A 39 -2.47 10.88 -13.75
N GLY A 40 -2.48 9.73 -13.06
CA GLY A 40 -1.56 8.61 -13.34
C GLY A 40 -0.27 8.65 -12.54
N CYS A 41 -0.04 9.71 -11.76
CA CYS A 41 1.01 9.85 -10.76
C CYS A 41 0.47 9.53 -9.35
N SER A 42 1.38 9.38 -8.40
CA SER A 42 1.12 9.23 -6.96
C SER A 42 2.06 10.13 -6.15
N ALA A 43 1.67 10.48 -4.94
CA ALA A 43 2.56 11.07 -3.95
C ALA A 43 3.17 9.96 -3.08
N GLU A 44 4.49 9.98 -2.89
CA GLU A 44 5.20 9.01 -2.05
C GLU A 44 6.19 9.76 -1.16
N LEU A 45 6.38 9.30 0.09
CA LEU A 45 7.45 9.83 0.93
C LEU A 45 8.80 9.48 0.30
N ASN A 46 9.68 10.47 0.22
CA ASN A 46 11.03 10.28 -0.25
C ASN A 46 12.00 9.99 0.91
N SER A 47 13.29 9.87 0.60
CA SER A 47 14.32 9.58 1.61
C SER A 47 14.34 10.60 2.75
N ASN A 48 14.10 11.89 2.47
CA ASN A 48 14.12 12.93 3.49
C ASN A 48 12.93 12.80 4.44
N GLY A 49 11.73 12.56 3.89
CA GLY A 49 10.53 12.31 4.67
C GLY A 49 10.66 11.06 5.55
N ILE A 50 11.19 9.97 4.98
CA ILE A 50 11.43 8.73 5.72
C ILE A 50 12.46 8.95 6.84
N MET A 51 13.61 9.57 6.54
CA MET A 51 14.63 9.84 7.56
C MET A 51 14.10 10.69 8.72
N PHE A 52 13.28 11.71 8.42
CA PHE A 52 12.64 12.51 9.45
C PHE A 52 11.71 11.67 10.33
N LEU A 53 10.83 10.87 9.72
CA LEU A 53 9.90 10.01 10.45
C LEU A 53 10.63 8.94 11.26
N THR A 54 11.72 8.37 10.75
CA THR A 54 12.58 7.45 11.49
C THR A 54 13.18 8.13 12.73
N ALA A 55 13.70 9.36 12.58
CA ALA A 55 14.22 10.12 13.72
C ALA A 55 13.11 10.48 14.73
N LEU A 56 11.91 10.78 14.23
CA LEU A 56 10.75 11.07 15.06
C LEU A 56 10.34 9.84 15.88
N PHE A 57 10.27 8.66 15.27
CA PHE A 57 10.00 7.40 15.97
C PHE A 57 11.03 7.16 17.07
N GLN A 58 12.32 7.19 16.73
CA GLN A 58 13.41 6.93 17.66
C GLN A 58 13.48 7.92 18.83
N LYS A 59 12.96 9.14 18.63
CA LYS A 59 12.85 10.14 19.70
C LYS A 59 11.81 9.75 20.75
N TYR A 60 10.71 9.13 20.33
CA TYR A 60 9.57 8.81 21.20
C TYR A 60 9.52 7.34 21.62
N ASP A 61 10.27 6.45 20.99
CA ASP A 61 10.60 5.10 21.49
C ASP A 61 11.62 5.24 22.63
N GLU A 62 11.13 5.62 23.80
CA GLU A 62 11.94 5.98 24.97
C GLU A 62 12.60 4.73 25.59
N ASP A 63 11.87 3.61 25.59
CA ASP A 63 12.35 2.34 26.13
C ASP A 63 13.15 1.50 25.11
N LYS A 64 13.17 1.91 23.84
CA LYS A 64 13.93 1.29 22.73
C LYS A 64 13.49 -0.15 22.46
N ASP A 65 12.22 -0.44 22.67
CA ASP A 65 11.63 -1.75 22.37
C ASP A 65 11.25 -1.90 20.87
N GLY A 66 11.42 -0.83 20.08
CA GLY A 66 11.11 -0.82 18.66
C GLY A 66 9.61 -0.71 18.37
N CYS A 67 8.82 -0.34 19.36
CA CYS A 67 7.39 -0.09 19.29
C CYS A 67 7.04 1.27 19.94
N LEU A 68 5.83 1.78 19.69
CA LEU A 68 5.29 2.93 20.42
C LEU A 68 4.11 2.47 21.28
N SER A 69 4.32 2.52 22.59
CA SER A 69 3.28 2.34 23.59
C SER A 69 2.24 3.48 23.54
N PRO A 70 1.06 3.33 24.15
CA PRO A 70 0.04 4.37 24.16
C PRO A 70 0.53 5.71 24.75
N VAL A 71 1.43 5.66 25.74
CA VAL A 71 2.02 6.85 26.36
C VAL A 71 2.97 7.55 25.38
N GLU A 72 3.81 6.79 24.68
CA GLU A 72 4.75 7.34 23.70
C GLU A 72 4.02 7.92 22.48
N VAL A 73 2.95 7.27 22.02
CA VAL A 73 2.08 7.84 20.99
C VAL A 73 1.43 9.14 21.48
N HIS A 74 0.93 9.19 22.72
CA HIS A 74 0.38 10.42 23.29
C HIS A 74 1.42 11.55 23.33
N ASN A 75 2.65 11.25 23.75
CA ASN A 75 3.76 12.21 23.75
C ASN A 75 4.15 12.65 22.33
N LEU A 76 4.15 11.74 21.35
CA LEU A 76 4.43 12.06 19.95
C LEU A 76 3.43 13.08 19.40
N PHE A 77 2.14 12.88 19.68
CA PHE A 77 1.07 13.77 19.23
C PHE A 77 0.84 14.98 20.13
N SER A 78 1.64 15.19 21.20
CA SER A 78 1.46 16.34 22.09
C SER A 78 1.71 17.69 21.40
N VAL A 79 2.36 17.69 20.23
CA VAL A 79 2.59 18.86 19.38
C VAL A 79 1.48 19.09 18.35
N CYS A 80 0.54 18.14 18.22
CA CYS A 80 -0.62 18.24 17.35
C CYS A 80 -1.82 18.76 18.14
N PRO A 81 -2.50 19.84 17.71
CA PRO A 81 -3.57 20.45 18.49
C PRO A 81 -4.84 19.60 18.55
N LEU A 82 -5.23 18.96 17.44
CA LEU A 82 -6.45 18.13 17.35
C LEU A 82 -6.24 16.82 16.58
N LEU A 83 -5.07 16.61 15.98
CA LEU A 83 -4.79 15.42 15.21
C LEU A 83 -4.17 14.34 16.07
N THR A 84 -4.83 13.18 16.06
CA THR A 84 -4.30 11.93 16.59
C THR A 84 -4.66 10.82 15.61
N TRP A 85 -3.98 9.67 15.69
CA TRP A 85 -4.44 8.52 14.94
C TRP A 85 -5.84 8.07 15.38
N PRO A 86 -6.73 7.80 14.42
CA PRO A 86 -7.95 7.05 14.69
C PRO A 86 -7.64 5.68 15.31
N ALA A 87 -8.55 5.15 16.13
CA ALA A 87 -8.38 3.84 16.74
C ALA A 87 -8.23 2.69 15.71
N GLU A 88 -8.76 2.88 14.50
CA GLU A 88 -8.62 1.95 13.38
C GLU A 88 -7.19 1.85 12.83
N THR A 89 -6.34 2.87 13.00
CA THR A 89 -4.95 2.88 12.50
C THR A 89 -4.15 1.70 13.04
N TYR A 90 -4.34 1.35 14.31
CA TYR A 90 -3.70 0.20 14.97
C TYR A 90 -4.09 -1.16 14.35
N ARG A 91 -5.10 -1.19 13.49
CA ARG A 91 -5.57 -2.38 12.76
C ARG A 91 -5.28 -2.32 11.26
N MET A 92 -4.69 -1.21 10.79
CA MET A 92 -4.26 -1.02 9.40
C MET A 92 -2.79 -1.37 9.21
N VAL A 93 -2.00 -1.41 10.27
CA VAL A 93 -0.53 -1.59 10.19
C VAL A 93 -0.04 -2.62 11.19
N GLU A 94 1.23 -2.98 11.09
CA GLU A 94 1.86 -3.94 11.98
C GLU A 94 1.91 -3.44 13.42
N THR A 95 1.50 -4.31 14.35
CA THR A 95 1.57 -4.09 15.80
C THR A 95 2.20 -5.31 16.48
N ASN A 96 2.82 -5.08 17.64
CA ASN A 96 3.37 -6.15 18.46
C ASN A 96 2.25 -6.92 19.21
N GLU A 97 2.64 -7.87 20.06
CA GLU A 97 1.69 -8.70 20.82
C GLU A 97 0.81 -7.92 21.81
N LYS A 98 1.23 -6.72 22.21
CA LYS A 98 0.48 -5.81 23.08
C LYS A 98 -0.42 -4.85 22.29
N GLY A 99 -0.41 -4.91 20.96
CA GLY A 99 -1.12 -3.97 20.08
C GLY A 99 -0.42 -2.62 19.91
N TRP A 100 0.87 -2.52 20.27
CA TRP A 100 1.66 -1.29 20.09
C TRP A 100 2.21 -1.24 18.67
N ILE A 101 2.22 -0.07 18.06
CA ILE A 101 2.68 0.10 16.67
C ILE A 101 4.18 -0.14 16.60
N THR A 102 4.63 -1.08 15.76
CA THR A 102 6.05 -1.33 15.56
C THR A 102 6.69 -0.22 14.73
N TYR A 103 8.02 -0.12 14.70
CA TYR A 103 8.72 0.78 13.77
C TYR A 103 8.25 0.61 12.32
N GLN A 104 8.04 -0.63 11.90
CA GLN A 104 7.55 -0.92 10.55
C GLN A 104 6.10 -0.45 10.37
N GLY A 105 5.23 -0.73 11.34
CA GLY A 105 3.85 -0.25 11.33
C GLY A 105 3.77 1.28 11.30
N PHE A 106 4.66 1.96 12.02
CA PHE A 106 4.77 3.41 12.05
C PHE A 106 5.04 3.98 10.65
N LEU A 107 6.09 3.50 9.97
CA LEU A 107 6.40 3.96 8.62
C LEU A 107 5.29 3.60 7.63
N SER A 108 4.73 2.39 7.73
CA SER A 108 3.63 1.96 6.87
C SER A 108 2.38 2.83 7.04
N CYS A 109 2.10 3.33 8.25
CA CYS A 109 1.00 4.26 8.50
C CYS A 109 1.19 5.58 7.73
N TRP A 110 2.41 6.13 7.75
CA TRP A 110 2.71 7.38 7.03
C TRP A 110 2.74 7.20 5.52
N MET A 111 3.22 6.05 5.03
CA MET A 111 3.12 5.69 3.61
C MET A 111 1.66 5.59 3.14
N LEU A 112 0.81 4.95 3.96
CA LEU A 112 -0.63 4.85 3.72
C LEU A 112 -1.28 6.25 3.68
N THR A 113 -0.99 7.07 4.70
CA THR A 113 -1.52 8.44 4.80
C THR A 113 -1.13 9.26 3.59
N THR A 114 0.15 9.23 3.19
CA THR A 114 0.66 9.98 2.02
C THR A 114 0.00 9.53 0.72
N LEU A 115 -0.20 8.22 0.54
CA LEU A 115 -0.81 7.67 -0.67
C LEU A 115 -2.30 8.03 -0.79
N LEU A 116 -3.02 8.05 0.34
CA LEU A 116 -4.46 8.30 0.37
C LEU A 116 -4.80 9.79 0.44
N ASP A 117 -4.08 10.55 1.27
CA ASP A 117 -4.26 11.98 1.49
C ASP A 117 -2.93 12.66 1.86
N TYR A 118 -2.20 13.12 0.84
CA TYR A 118 -0.95 13.85 1.05
C TYR A 118 -1.14 15.22 1.72
N ASN A 119 -2.34 15.82 1.68
CA ASN A 119 -2.57 17.09 2.40
C ASN A 119 -2.58 16.85 3.91
N GLN A 120 -3.23 15.77 4.33
CA GLN A 120 -3.17 15.34 5.73
C GLN A 120 -1.74 15.03 6.17
N MET A 121 -0.94 14.41 5.29
CA MET A 121 0.47 14.17 5.57
C MET A 121 1.26 15.47 5.77
N PHE A 122 1.04 16.51 4.94
CA PHE A 122 1.71 17.80 5.11
C PHE A 122 1.35 18.48 6.43
N GLU A 123 0.09 18.38 6.84
CA GLU A 123 -0.35 18.90 8.13
C GLU A 123 0.38 18.21 9.28
N TYR A 124 0.50 16.87 9.25
CA TYR A 124 1.30 16.13 10.23
C TYR A 124 2.78 16.52 10.22
N LEU A 125 3.40 16.62 9.04
CA LEU A 125 4.80 17.05 8.92
C LEU A 125 5.02 18.45 9.50
N ALA A 126 4.09 19.38 9.25
CA ALA A 126 4.14 20.72 9.82
C ALA A 126 4.08 20.69 11.35
N TYR A 127 3.15 19.93 11.94
CA TYR A 127 3.04 19.81 13.39
C TYR A 127 4.23 19.11 14.05
N PHE A 128 4.77 18.07 13.42
CA PHE A 128 6.00 17.41 13.90
C PHE A 128 7.24 18.28 13.73
N GLY A 129 7.13 19.43 13.05
CA GLY A 129 8.22 20.37 12.86
C GLY A 129 9.19 19.94 11.76
N TYR A 130 8.72 19.23 10.73
CA TYR A 130 9.48 19.03 9.51
C TYR A 130 9.78 20.40 8.91
N ASN A 131 11.05 20.78 8.93
CA ASN A 131 11.51 22.07 8.48
C ASN A 131 12.80 21.88 7.71
N ASP A 132 12.68 21.83 6.38
CA ASP A 132 13.83 21.90 5.49
C ASP A 132 14.18 23.39 5.35
N ALA A 133 15.37 23.81 5.77
CA ALA A 133 15.72 25.24 5.85
C ALA A 133 15.59 25.99 4.50
N VAL A 134 15.48 25.25 3.39
CA VAL A 134 15.31 25.78 2.03
C VAL A 134 13.90 25.53 1.47
N HIS A 135 13.14 24.58 2.01
CA HIS A 135 11.89 24.09 1.43
C HIS A 135 10.78 23.86 2.47
N ASN A 136 9.52 23.87 2.04
CA ASN A 136 8.40 23.51 2.91
C ASN A 136 8.20 21.98 2.97
N GLN A 137 7.09 21.51 3.57
CA GLN A 137 6.76 20.10 3.77
C GLN A 137 6.73 19.29 2.46
N THR A 138 6.59 19.96 1.30
CA THR A 138 6.63 19.28 0.00
C THR A 138 7.98 18.62 -0.29
N SER A 139 9.10 19.05 0.33
CA SER A 139 10.40 18.40 0.12
C SER A 139 10.51 17.01 0.75
N ALA A 140 9.56 16.61 1.60
CA ALA A 140 9.44 15.24 2.12
C ALA A 140 8.75 14.27 1.16
N VAL A 141 8.08 14.78 0.12
CA VAL A 141 7.19 14.01 -0.76
C VAL A 141 7.65 14.15 -2.21
N THR A 142 7.77 13.04 -2.91
CA THR A 142 8.04 13.01 -4.35
C THR A 142 6.78 12.63 -5.10
N VAL A 143 6.46 13.38 -6.16
CA VAL A 143 5.44 13.00 -7.13
C VAL A 143 6.04 12.01 -8.12
N THR A 144 5.48 10.82 -8.19
CA THR A 144 5.94 9.78 -9.11
C THR A 144 5.62 10.16 -10.55
N ARG A 145 6.34 9.57 -11.50
CA ARG A 145 6.01 9.76 -12.93
C ARG A 145 4.73 9.01 -13.31
N ASP A 146 4.15 9.39 -14.44
CA ASP A 146 2.95 8.72 -14.98
C ASP A 146 3.21 7.21 -15.14
N LYS A 147 2.33 6.39 -14.58
CA LYS A 147 2.32 4.93 -14.70
C LYS A 147 2.35 4.44 -16.15
N ARG A 148 1.84 5.21 -17.11
CA ARG A 148 1.94 4.89 -18.54
C ARG A 148 3.39 4.84 -19.01
N THR A 149 4.23 5.72 -18.47
CA THR A 149 5.68 5.73 -18.73
C THR A 149 6.35 4.50 -18.12
N ASP A 150 5.96 4.09 -16.90
CA ASP A 150 6.46 2.86 -16.29
C ASP A 150 6.15 1.62 -17.14
N TRP A 151 4.95 1.55 -17.71
CA TRP A 151 4.56 0.46 -18.61
C TRP A 151 5.36 0.45 -19.92
N GLN A 152 5.63 1.62 -20.50
CA GLN A 152 6.42 1.76 -21.72
C GLN A 152 7.88 1.36 -21.47
N LYS A 153 8.47 1.84 -20.36
CA LYS A 153 9.85 1.57 -19.98
C LYS A 153 10.06 0.19 -19.36
N LYS A 154 8.98 -0.50 -18.97
CA LYS A 154 9.02 -1.78 -18.24
C LYS A 154 9.86 -1.68 -16.96
N PHE A 155 9.79 -0.53 -16.28
CA PHE A 155 10.57 -0.24 -15.08
C PHE A 155 9.81 0.79 -14.26
N THR A 156 9.81 0.63 -12.93
CA THR A 156 9.21 1.59 -11.99
C THR A 156 10.21 1.90 -10.89
N GLU A 157 10.24 3.17 -10.49
CA GLU A 157 11.02 3.65 -9.34
C GLU A 157 10.14 3.77 -8.08
N ARG A 158 8.84 3.47 -8.22
CA ARG A 158 7.87 3.55 -7.12
C ARG A 158 8.23 2.58 -6.01
N ASN A 159 7.95 3.01 -4.79
CA ASN A 159 8.15 2.22 -3.59
C ASN A 159 6.83 1.81 -2.93
N VAL A 160 5.73 2.49 -3.26
CA VAL A 160 4.41 2.20 -2.68
C VAL A 160 3.45 1.71 -3.77
N PHE A 161 2.95 0.48 -3.61
CA PHE A 161 2.04 -0.16 -4.56
C PHE A 161 0.65 -0.35 -3.95
N ARG A 162 -0.39 -0.05 -4.72
CA ARG A 162 -1.78 -0.25 -4.32
C ARG A 162 -2.35 -1.56 -4.86
N CYS A 163 -2.87 -2.41 -3.98
CA CYS A 163 -3.55 -3.65 -4.31
C CYS A 163 -5.03 -3.58 -3.95
N GLN A 164 -5.91 -3.82 -4.93
CA GLN A 164 -7.34 -4.01 -4.67
C GLN A 164 -7.62 -5.48 -4.41
N VAL A 165 -8.33 -5.78 -3.34
CA VAL A 165 -8.73 -7.13 -2.95
C VAL A 165 -10.22 -7.29 -3.21
N ILE A 166 -10.55 -8.10 -4.21
CA ILE A 166 -11.92 -8.27 -4.73
C ILE A 166 -12.33 -9.72 -4.57
N GLY A 167 -13.51 -9.95 -4.03
CA GLY A 167 -14.06 -11.30 -3.81
C GLY A 167 -15.44 -11.21 -3.17
N SER A 168 -16.16 -12.32 -3.21
CA SER A 168 -17.52 -12.40 -2.65
C SER A 168 -17.52 -12.15 -1.14
N LYS A 169 -18.71 -11.89 -0.59
CA LYS A 169 -18.91 -11.85 0.86
C LYS A 169 -18.41 -13.15 1.48
N ASP A 170 -17.73 -13.04 2.62
CA ASP A 170 -17.14 -14.16 3.37
C ASP A 170 -16.05 -14.97 2.64
N ALA A 171 -15.54 -14.48 1.50
CA ALA A 171 -14.41 -15.09 0.79
C ALA A 171 -13.06 -14.96 1.53
N GLY A 172 -13.02 -14.37 2.74
CA GLY A 172 -11.79 -14.24 3.53
C GLY A 172 -10.89 -13.06 3.14
N LYS A 173 -11.44 -12.02 2.50
CA LYS A 173 -10.72 -10.79 2.13
C LYS A 173 -10.09 -10.10 3.35
N THR A 174 -10.89 -9.83 4.38
CA THR A 174 -10.42 -9.19 5.62
C THR A 174 -9.33 -9.99 6.31
N SER A 175 -9.46 -11.33 6.35
CA SER A 175 -8.43 -12.20 6.92
C SER A 175 -7.12 -12.18 6.13
N LEU A 176 -7.18 -12.01 4.80
CA LEU A 176 -5.99 -11.83 3.97
C LEU A 176 -5.28 -10.50 4.28
N LEU A 177 -6.04 -9.40 4.43
CA LEU A 177 -5.50 -8.09 4.84
C LEU A 177 -4.87 -8.16 6.23
N GLN A 178 -5.58 -8.69 7.21
CA GLN A 178 -5.07 -8.79 8.58
C GLN A 178 -3.85 -9.70 8.68
N GLY A 179 -3.82 -10.81 7.93
CA GLY A 179 -2.63 -11.65 7.87
C GLY A 179 -1.42 -10.99 7.19
N PHE A 180 -1.60 -9.92 6.41
CA PHE A 180 -0.49 -9.14 5.84
C PHE A 180 0.26 -8.32 6.91
N ILE A 181 -0.45 -7.86 7.93
CA ILE A 181 0.10 -7.11 9.06
C ILE A 181 0.43 -8.01 10.27
N GLY A 182 0.46 -9.33 10.06
CA GLY A 182 0.85 -10.30 11.08
C GLY A 182 -0.23 -10.66 12.10
N ASN A 183 -1.48 -10.24 11.89
CA ASN A 183 -2.59 -10.62 12.76
C ASN A 183 -3.12 -12.02 12.43
N ASP A 184 -3.18 -12.87 13.45
CA ASP A 184 -3.75 -14.20 13.35
C ASP A 184 -5.28 -14.20 13.52
N VAL A 185 -5.87 -15.38 13.33
CA VAL A 185 -7.32 -15.56 13.48
C VAL A 185 -7.81 -15.25 14.90
N GLN A 186 -6.99 -15.47 15.93
CA GLN A 186 -7.38 -15.24 17.33
C GLN A 186 -7.47 -13.74 17.66
N ARG A 187 -6.56 -12.92 17.13
CA ARG A 187 -6.64 -11.46 17.23
C ARG A 187 -7.85 -10.89 16.48
N MET A 188 -8.22 -11.51 15.37
CA MET A 188 -9.38 -11.10 14.58
C MET A 188 -10.73 -11.44 15.25
N THR A 189 -10.85 -12.54 16.00
CA THR A 189 -12.12 -12.94 16.64
C THR A 189 -12.47 -12.07 17.84
N ALA A 190 -11.51 -11.35 18.42
CA ALA A 190 -11.72 -10.42 19.53
C ALA A 190 -12.40 -9.10 19.10
N VAL A 191 -12.52 -8.84 17.80
CA VAL A 191 -13.03 -7.59 17.23
C VAL A 191 -14.23 -7.88 16.34
N GLU A 192 -15.25 -7.02 16.41
CA GLU A 192 -16.38 -7.09 15.49
C GLU A 192 -15.90 -6.83 14.05
N LYS A 193 -16.16 -7.76 13.13
CA LYS A 193 -15.68 -7.69 11.74
C LYS A 193 -16.08 -6.39 11.02
N ALA A 194 -17.26 -5.85 11.34
CA ALA A 194 -17.74 -4.58 10.76
C ALA A 194 -16.92 -3.36 11.19
N ALA A 195 -16.14 -3.47 12.28
CA ALA A 195 -15.27 -2.43 12.81
C ALA A 195 -13.80 -2.58 12.35
N LEU A 196 -13.51 -3.51 11.44
CA LEU A 196 -12.17 -3.65 10.87
C LEU A 196 -11.99 -2.69 9.68
N PRO A 197 -10.83 -2.03 9.59
CA PRO A 197 -10.56 -1.12 8.48
C PRO A 197 -10.44 -1.90 7.17
N ARG A 198 -10.83 -1.25 6.08
CA ARG A 198 -10.72 -1.80 4.72
C ARG A 198 -9.32 -1.64 4.12
N PHE A 199 -8.41 -1.00 4.83
CA PHE A 199 -7.03 -0.80 4.39
C PHE A 199 -6.06 -1.51 5.31
N THR A 200 -5.02 -2.08 4.72
CA THR A 200 -3.81 -2.48 5.45
C THR A 200 -2.57 -2.09 4.69
N ALA A 201 -1.53 -1.67 5.39
CA ALA A 201 -0.23 -1.32 4.83
C ALA A 201 0.90 -1.99 5.62
N ASN A 202 1.85 -2.57 4.90
CA ASN A 202 3.09 -3.10 5.46
C ASN A 202 4.22 -3.02 4.41
N SER A 203 5.47 -3.17 4.84
CA SER A 203 6.59 -3.38 3.92
C SER A 203 6.85 -4.86 3.66
N LEU A 204 7.51 -5.14 2.55
CA LEU A 204 8.04 -6.45 2.23
C LEU A 204 9.22 -6.34 1.26
N ASN A 205 10.03 -7.39 1.21
CA ASN A 205 11.16 -7.46 0.31
C ASN A 205 10.76 -8.05 -1.04
N VAL A 206 10.95 -7.28 -2.11
CA VAL A 206 10.80 -7.70 -3.51
C VAL A 206 12.17 -7.60 -4.16
N CYS A 207 12.77 -8.74 -4.49
CA CYS A 207 14.08 -8.80 -5.18
C CYS A 207 15.21 -8.07 -4.43
N GLY A 208 15.20 -8.13 -3.09
CA GLY A 208 16.18 -7.44 -2.24
C GLY A 208 15.92 -5.94 -2.07
N GLN A 209 14.81 -5.42 -2.59
CA GLN A 209 14.37 -4.05 -2.35
C GLN A 209 13.16 -4.06 -1.42
N GLU A 210 13.21 -3.24 -0.38
CA GLU A 210 12.03 -2.98 0.46
C GLU A 210 11.01 -2.17 -0.34
N LYS A 211 9.77 -2.65 -0.36
CA LYS A 211 8.62 -2.00 -1.00
C LYS A 211 7.44 -2.03 -0.04
N TYR A 212 6.56 -1.04 -0.17
CA TYR A 212 5.33 -0.94 0.59
C TYR A 212 4.16 -1.41 -0.26
N LEU A 213 3.29 -2.22 0.33
CA LEU A 213 2.04 -2.64 -0.28
C LEU A 213 0.88 -2.09 0.55
N VAL A 214 -0.01 -1.36 -0.11
CA VAL A 214 -1.27 -0.89 0.46
C VAL A 214 -2.39 -1.74 -0.11
N MET A 215 -2.97 -2.60 0.71
CA MET A 215 -4.09 -3.47 0.35
C MET A 215 -5.41 -2.80 0.74
N HIS A 216 -6.37 -2.81 -0.17
CA HIS A 216 -7.69 -2.24 0.03
C HIS A 216 -8.77 -3.29 -0.29
N GLU A 217 -9.60 -3.59 0.69
CA GLU A 217 -10.74 -4.49 0.56
C GLU A 217 -11.90 -3.79 -0.12
N ILE A 218 -12.32 -4.32 -1.28
CA ILE A 218 -13.48 -3.83 -2.02
C ILE A 218 -14.68 -4.72 -1.74
N ASP A 219 -15.76 -4.11 -1.26
CA ASP A 219 -17.08 -4.72 -1.20
C ASP A 219 -17.88 -4.31 -2.44
N VAL A 220 -17.94 -5.19 -3.44
CA VAL A 220 -18.88 -5.02 -4.56
C VAL A 220 -20.21 -5.65 -4.12
N LEU A 221 -21.20 -4.85 -3.71
CA LEU A 221 -22.40 -5.38 -3.06
C LEU A 221 -23.26 -6.20 -4.04
N ALA A 222 -23.18 -5.91 -5.35
CA ALA A 222 -23.70 -6.75 -6.42
C ALA A 222 -22.75 -6.78 -7.63
N PRO A 223 -22.63 -7.90 -8.38
CA PRO A 223 -21.84 -7.95 -9.63
C PRO A 223 -22.24 -6.90 -10.68
N GLU A 224 -23.44 -6.35 -10.55
CA GLU A 224 -24.02 -5.30 -11.39
C GLU A 224 -23.58 -3.89 -10.96
N GLU A 225 -23.09 -3.72 -9.72
CA GLU A 225 -22.54 -2.45 -9.24
C GLU A 225 -21.19 -2.19 -9.90
N THR A 226 -21.05 -0.99 -10.45
CA THR A 226 -19.86 -0.60 -11.18
C THR A 226 -18.76 -0.14 -10.24
N LEU A 227 -17.55 -0.70 -10.38
CA LEU A 227 -16.37 -0.18 -9.70
C LEU A 227 -16.15 1.29 -10.09
N CYS A 228 -15.94 2.15 -9.11
CA CYS A 228 -15.69 3.57 -9.34
C CYS A 228 -14.29 3.80 -9.93
N THR A 229 -14.06 4.97 -10.52
CA THR A 229 -12.77 5.34 -11.13
C THR A 229 -11.60 5.22 -10.14
N TYR A 230 -11.83 5.50 -8.86
CA TYR A 230 -10.83 5.32 -7.82
C TYR A 230 -10.47 3.84 -7.65
N GLU A 231 -11.44 2.94 -7.53
CA GLU A 231 -11.19 1.50 -7.35
C GLU A 231 -10.39 0.90 -8.52
N LEU A 232 -10.56 1.44 -9.73
CA LEU A 232 -9.83 1.02 -10.92
C LEU A 232 -8.37 1.51 -10.98
N GLN A 233 -7.98 2.50 -10.16
CA GLN A 233 -6.62 3.02 -10.13
C GLN A 233 -5.70 2.17 -9.24
N CYS A 234 -5.33 0.96 -9.63
CA CYS A 234 -4.46 0.13 -8.80
C CYS A 234 -3.28 -0.47 -9.55
N ASP A 235 -2.25 -0.87 -8.82
CA ASP A 235 -1.02 -1.46 -9.36
C ASP A 235 -1.16 -2.97 -9.56
N VAL A 236 -2.01 -3.62 -8.77
CA VAL A 236 -2.31 -5.05 -8.87
C VAL A 236 -3.70 -5.33 -8.30
N VAL A 237 -4.37 -6.35 -8.83
CA VAL A 237 -5.64 -6.86 -8.30
C VAL A 237 -5.44 -8.24 -7.71
N CYS A 238 -5.91 -8.43 -6.48
CA CYS A 238 -6.00 -9.72 -5.82
C CYS A 238 -7.45 -10.20 -5.89
N LEU A 239 -7.69 -11.22 -6.71
CA LEU A 239 -8.99 -11.85 -6.93
C LEU A 239 -9.12 -13.04 -5.97
N VAL A 240 -10.05 -12.94 -5.03
CA VAL A 240 -10.16 -13.85 -3.89
C VAL A 240 -11.40 -14.73 -4.03
N TYR A 241 -11.23 -16.03 -3.79
CA TYR A 241 -12.32 -16.98 -3.58
C TYR A 241 -12.03 -17.89 -2.39
N ASP A 242 -13.08 -18.45 -1.81
CA ASP A 242 -13.01 -19.41 -0.72
C ASP A 242 -13.03 -20.83 -1.30
N VAL A 243 -11.97 -21.60 -1.05
CA VAL A 243 -11.85 -22.96 -1.61
C VAL A 243 -12.91 -23.92 -1.09
N SER A 244 -13.57 -23.61 0.04
CA SER A 244 -14.63 -24.40 0.65
C SER A 244 -16.03 -24.01 0.21
N ASN A 245 -16.18 -22.86 -0.47
CA ASN A 245 -17.46 -22.36 -0.97
C ASN A 245 -17.54 -22.52 -2.50
N PRO A 246 -18.46 -23.36 -3.03
CA PRO A 246 -18.53 -23.65 -4.46
C PRO A 246 -18.93 -22.45 -5.34
N HIS A 247 -19.56 -21.42 -4.79
CA HIS A 247 -20.04 -20.24 -5.54
C HIS A 247 -19.11 -19.02 -5.43
N SER A 248 -18.08 -19.09 -4.57
CA SER A 248 -17.26 -17.92 -4.28
C SER A 248 -16.39 -17.48 -5.46
N PHE A 249 -15.97 -18.44 -6.30
CA PHE A 249 -15.15 -18.22 -7.48
C PHE A 249 -15.91 -17.55 -8.64
N GLU A 250 -17.18 -17.92 -8.84
CA GLU A 250 -18.03 -17.35 -9.89
C GLU A 250 -18.08 -15.82 -9.80
N TYR A 251 -18.17 -15.29 -8.58
CA TYR A 251 -18.28 -13.87 -8.31
C TYR A 251 -17.17 -13.04 -8.97
N PHE A 252 -15.90 -13.33 -8.67
CA PHE A 252 -14.82 -12.55 -9.26
C PHE A 252 -14.61 -12.93 -10.73
N ALA A 253 -14.90 -14.18 -11.12
CA ALA A 253 -14.76 -14.63 -12.50
C ALA A 253 -15.70 -13.85 -13.42
N THR A 254 -16.92 -13.55 -12.96
CA THR A 254 -17.89 -12.68 -13.62
C THR A 254 -17.39 -11.25 -13.68
N ILE A 255 -16.88 -10.67 -12.59
CA ILE A 255 -16.30 -9.31 -12.58
C ILE A 255 -15.10 -9.20 -13.53
N TYR A 256 -14.25 -10.22 -13.58
CA TYR A 256 -13.08 -10.27 -14.44
C TYR A 256 -13.48 -10.38 -15.92
N LYS A 257 -14.44 -11.28 -16.24
CA LYS A 257 -14.90 -11.54 -17.61
C LYS A 257 -15.91 -10.53 -18.12
N ALA A 258 -16.57 -9.74 -17.26
CA ALA A 258 -17.71 -8.87 -17.56
C ALA A 258 -17.57 -8.22 -18.94
N ARG A 259 -18.22 -8.84 -19.92
CA ARG A 259 -18.09 -8.55 -21.34
C ARG A 259 -19.30 -7.73 -21.74
N SER A 260 -19.09 -6.76 -22.61
CA SER A 260 -20.17 -6.04 -23.27
C SER A 260 -21.05 -7.01 -24.06
N GLY A 261 -22.26 -7.27 -23.57
CA GLY A 261 -23.38 -7.83 -24.34
C GLY A 261 -23.71 -9.31 -24.08
N PHE A 262 -24.82 -9.55 -23.37
CA PHE A 262 -26.01 -10.20 -23.95
C PHE A 262 -27.22 -9.94 -23.03
N ASN A 263 -28.30 -9.41 -23.64
CA ASN A 263 -29.65 -9.16 -23.11
C ASN A 263 -29.91 -7.87 -22.29
N PHE A 264 -30.40 -6.89 -23.07
CA PHE A 264 -31.46 -5.90 -22.80
C PHE A 264 -31.35 -4.99 -21.56
N SER A 265 -30.80 -3.80 -21.83
CA SER A 265 -31.01 -2.56 -21.07
C SER A 265 -30.27 -2.42 -19.74
N VAL A 266 -28.93 -2.27 -19.79
CA VAL A 266 -28.18 -1.16 -19.15
C VAL A 266 -26.85 -1.00 -19.89
N SER A 267 -26.59 0.24 -20.33
CA SER A 267 -25.31 0.68 -20.90
C SER A 267 -24.24 0.72 -19.81
N LEU A 268 -23.13 -0.04 -19.94
CA LEU A 268 -21.80 0.07 -19.25
C LEU A 268 -21.16 -1.28 -18.81
N ALA A 269 -21.22 -2.35 -19.60
CA ALA A 269 -20.37 -3.53 -19.35
C ALA A 269 -18.94 -3.28 -19.88
N LYS A 270 -18.08 -2.67 -19.04
CA LYS A 270 -16.62 -2.54 -19.25
C LYS A 270 -15.93 -3.81 -18.74
N ASN A 271 -15.00 -4.38 -19.51
CA ASN A 271 -14.05 -5.37 -18.99
C ASN A 271 -13.17 -4.67 -17.93
N TYR A 272 -13.48 -4.81 -16.64
CA TYR A 272 -12.75 -4.06 -15.60
C TYR A 272 -11.27 -4.41 -15.54
N PHE A 273 -10.92 -5.69 -15.76
CA PHE A 273 -9.55 -6.17 -15.65
C PHE A 273 -9.09 -7.04 -16.82
N HIS A 274 -10.00 -7.76 -17.49
CA HIS A 274 -9.66 -8.53 -18.68
C HIS A 274 -9.17 -7.60 -19.82
N ARG A 275 -7.99 -7.92 -20.37
CA ARG A 275 -7.25 -7.10 -21.36
C ARG A 275 -6.80 -5.72 -20.87
N THR A 276 -6.81 -5.48 -19.56
CA THR A 276 -6.15 -4.30 -18.99
C THR A 276 -4.65 -4.56 -18.79
N ARG A 277 -3.90 -3.50 -18.51
CA ARG A 277 -2.48 -3.58 -18.15
C ARG A 277 -2.24 -3.84 -16.66
N ILE A 278 -3.33 -3.97 -15.87
CA ILE A 278 -3.23 -4.21 -14.43
C ILE A 278 -3.08 -5.72 -14.21
N PRO A 279 -1.97 -6.18 -13.59
CA PRO A 279 -1.79 -7.57 -13.27
C PRO A 279 -2.82 -8.05 -12.25
N CYS A 280 -3.26 -9.30 -12.39
CA CYS A 280 -4.20 -9.94 -11.47
C CYS A 280 -3.58 -11.22 -10.89
N LEU A 281 -3.75 -11.44 -9.59
CA LEU A 281 -3.43 -12.70 -8.91
C LEU A 281 -4.72 -13.33 -8.39
N VAL A 282 -4.92 -14.61 -8.65
CA VAL A 282 -6.04 -15.37 -8.07
C VAL A 282 -5.57 -16.04 -6.77
N VAL A 283 -6.31 -15.83 -5.69
CA VAL A 283 -6.02 -16.37 -4.35
C VAL A 283 -7.19 -17.19 -3.86
N GLY A 284 -6.94 -18.47 -3.56
CA GLY A 284 -7.88 -19.37 -2.89
C GLY A 284 -7.64 -19.35 -1.39
N THR A 285 -8.49 -18.66 -0.64
CA THR A 285 -8.43 -18.56 0.82
C THR A 285 -9.02 -19.79 1.51
N LYS A 286 -8.85 -19.89 2.83
CA LYS A 286 -9.32 -21.00 3.68
C LYS A 286 -8.82 -22.36 3.20
N CYS A 287 -7.57 -22.43 2.72
CA CYS A 287 -6.99 -23.68 2.22
C CYS A 287 -6.73 -24.75 3.28
N ASP A 288 -6.96 -24.42 4.55
CA ASP A 288 -7.08 -25.34 5.68
C ASP A 288 -8.42 -26.10 5.71
N CYS A 289 -9.44 -25.63 4.99
CA CYS A 289 -10.71 -26.31 4.81
C CYS A 289 -10.67 -27.28 3.62
N ARG A 290 -11.66 -28.19 3.54
CA ARG A 290 -11.80 -29.12 2.41
C ARG A 290 -12.13 -28.35 1.13
N GLU A 291 -11.26 -28.49 0.13
CA GLU A 291 -11.48 -27.91 -1.20
C GLU A 291 -12.66 -28.57 -1.91
N VAL A 292 -13.57 -27.75 -2.44
CA VAL A 292 -14.74 -28.16 -3.22
C VAL A 292 -14.62 -27.73 -4.67
N LEU A 293 -15.30 -28.44 -5.56
CA LEU A 293 -15.41 -28.04 -6.96
C LEU A 293 -16.15 -26.71 -7.06
N GLN A 294 -15.55 -25.78 -7.79
CA GLN A 294 -16.15 -24.47 -8.01
C GLN A 294 -17.22 -24.57 -9.10
N GLN A 295 -18.41 -24.04 -8.84
CA GLN A 295 -19.53 -24.01 -9.77
C GLN A 295 -19.37 -22.84 -10.73
N PHE A 296 -18.58 -23.07 -11.78
CA PHE A 296 -18.36 -22.14 -12.88
C PHE A 296 -18.03 -22.91 -14.16
N GLU A 297 -18.01 -22.23 -15.31
CA GLU A 297 -17.69 -22.82 -16.62
C GLU A 297 -16.37 -23.63 -16.66
N CYS A 298 -15.42 -23.29 -15.79
CA CYS A 298 -14.14 -24.00 -15.65
C CYS A 298 -13.58 -23.84 -14.23
N GLN A 299 -12.63 -24.70 -13.85
CA GLN A 299 -11.98 -24.61 -12.53
C GLN A 299 -10.98 -23.44 -12.45
N PRO A 300 -10.62 -22.94 -11.24
CA PRO A 300 -9.76 -21.77 -11.07
C PRO A 300 -8.42 -21.86 -11.81
N TYR A 301 -7.79 -23.04 -11.83
CA TYR A 301 -6.53 -23.24 -12.55
C TYR A 301 -6.70 -23.09 -14.08
N GLU A 302 -7.76 -23.69 -14.64
CA GLU A 302 -8.07 -23.61 -16.07
C GLU A 302 -8.45 -22.19 -16.48
N PHE A 303 -9.20 -21.49 -15.62
CA PHE A 303 -9.50 -20.08 -15.79
C PHE A 303 -8.23 -19.23 -15.88
N CYS A 304 -7.28 -19.41 -14.96
CA CYS A 304 -6.02 -18.68 -14.99
C CYS A 304 -5.24 -18.98 -16.28
N LYS A 305 -5.14 -20.26 -16.65
CA LYS A 305 -4.46 -20.69 -17.88
C LYS A 305 -5.07 -20.06 -19.12
N LYS A 306 -6.41 -20.07 -19.24
CA LYS A 306 -7.15 -19.50 -20.38
C LYS A 306 -6.98 -17.97 -20.50
N ASN A 307 -6.86 -17.28 -19.36
CA ASN A 307 -6.73 -15.82 -19.31
C ASN A 307 -5.29 -15.33 -19.19
N HIS A 308 -4.28 -16.21 -19.33
CA HIS A 308 -2.86 -15.90 -19.15
C HIS A 308 -2.54 -15.22 -17.80
N LEU A 309 -3.25 -15.65 -16.75
CA LEU A 309 -3.01 -15.26 -15.37
C LEU A 309 -2.07 -16.25 -14.69
N PRO A 310 -1.43 -15.86 -13.57
CA PRO A 310 -0.67 -16.78 -12.73
C PRO A 310 -1.56 -17.91 -12.21
N PRO A 311 -1.01 -19.11 -11.97
CA PRO A 311 -1.74 -20.17 -11.26
C PRO A 311 -2.30 -19.66 -9.92
N PRO A 312 -3.50 -20.12 -9.51
CA PRO A 312 -4.09 -19.73 -8.22
C PRO A 312 -3.14 -20.03 -7.06
N VAL A 313 -2.99 -19.07 -6.15
CA VAL A 313 -2.19 -19.23 -4.92
C VAL A 313 -3.12 -19.59 -3.77
N LYS A 314 -2.78 -20.61 -3.00
CA LYS A 314 -3.53 -20.98 -1.79
C LYS A 314 -3.08 -20.14 -0.60
N TYR A 315 -4.04 -19.73 0.21
CA TYR A 315 -3.81 -18.93 1.41
C TYR A 315 -4.71 -19.40 2.56
N SER A 316 -4.16 -19.40 3.77
CA SER A 316 -4.96 -19.53 4.98
C SER A 316 -4.36 -18.68 6.08
N ALA A 317 -5.23 -17.97 6.80
CA ALA A 317 -4.84 -17.15 7.94
C ALA A 317 -4.40 -17.98 9.16
N THR A 318 -4.68 -19.29 9.18
CA THR A 318 -4.22 -20.20 10.25
C THR A 318 -2.83 -20.78 9.97
N MET A 319 -2.31 -20.64 8.75
CA MET A 319 -1.04 -21.22 8.35
C MET A 319 0.09 -20.17 8.38
N THR A 320 1.08 -20.38 9.23
CA THR A 320 2.27 -19.51 9.38
C THR A 320 3.15 -19.39 8.12
N ARG A 321 2.95 -20.26 7.11
CA ARG A 321 3.76 -20.34 5.87
C ARG A 321 3.16 -19.60 4.67
N SER A 322 2.11 -18.81 4.85
CA SER A 322 1.42 -18.11 3.75
C SER A 322 2.14 -16.87 3.21
N SER A 323 3.36 -16.56 3.68
CA SER A 323 4.12 -15.34 3.37
C SER A 323 4.40 -15.10 1.87
N ASN A 324 4.32 -16.15 1.05
CA ASN A 324 4.60 -16.04 -0.39
C ASN A 324 3.49 -15.28 -1.17
N VAL A 325 2.24 -15.21 -0.66
CA VAL A 325 1.17 -14.53 -1.41
C VAL A 325 1.43 -13.03 -1.55
N PHE A 326 1.87 -12.35 -0.48
CA PHE A 326 2.10 -10.91 -0.48
C PHE A 326 3.30 -10.53 -1.33
N VAL A 327 4.37 -11.33 -1.28
CA VAL A 327 5.55 -11.18 -2.15
C VAL A 327 5.15 -11.32 -3.61
N LYS A 328 4.29 -12.29 -3.97
CA LYS A 328 3.78 -12.42 -5.34
C LYS A 328 2.94 -11.22 -5.77
N ILE A 329 2.09 -10.68 -4.90
CA ILE A 329 1.28 -9.48 -5.17
C ILE A 329 2.18 -8.26 -5.42
N ALA A 330 3.18 -8.01 -4.57
CA ALA A 330 4.07 -6.87 -4.75
C ALA A 330 5.03 -7.05 -5.95
N THR A 331 5.50 -8.28 -6.20
CA THR A 331 6.29 -8.60 -7.39
C THR A 331 5.50 -8.31 -8.66
N LEU A 332 4.21 -8.62 -8.65
CA LEU A 332 3.28 -8.30 -9.74
C LEU A 332 3.15 -6.81 -9.99
N ALA A 333 2.94 -6.05 -8.93
CA ALA A 333 2.84 -4.59 -9.01
C ALA A 333 4.13 -3.96 -9.52
N ASN A 334 5.29 -4.48 -9.09
CA ASN A 334 6.61 -3.98 -9.47
C ASN A 334 7.01 -4.36 -10.92
N TYR A 335 6.60 -5.55 -11.37
CA TYR A 335 6.96 -6.10 -12.70
C TYR A 335 5.73 -6.54 -13.52
N PRO A 336 4.78 -5.64 -13.83
CA PRO A 336 3.52 -6.00 -14.49
C PRO A 336 3.70 -6.56 -15.91
N HIS A 337 4.86 -6.30 -16.52
CA HIS A 337 5.20 -6.74 -17.88
C HIS A 337 5.74 -8.17 -17.94
N ILE A 338 6.18 -8.76 -16.82
CA ILE A 338 6.83 -10.06 -16.80
C ILE A 338 5.82 -11.15 -16.47
N LYS A 339 5.09 -11.60 -17.50
CA LYS A 339 4.05 -12.63 -17.39
C LYS A 339 4.57 -14.03 -17.00
N HIS A 340 5.88 -14.24 -16.93
CA HIS A 340 6.49 -15.54 -16.61
C HIS A 340 7.30 -15.55 -15.30
N ILE A 341 7.37 -14.44 -14.56
CA ILE A 341 8.10 -14.39 -13.26
C ILE A 341 7.52 -15.40 -12.25
N TYR A 342 6.27 -15.80 -12.40
CA TYR A 342 5.58 -16.72 -11.47
C TYR A 342 6.18 -18.14 -11.42
N TYR A 343 6.92 -18.55 -12.46
CA TYR A 343 7.63 -19.84 -12.49
C TYR A 343 9.02 -19.76 -11.84
N LEU A 344 9.51 -18.56 -11.50
CA LEU A 344 10.89 -18.34 -11.05
C LEU A 344 11.07 -18.50 -9.54
N HIS A 345 10.14 -19.11 -8.81
CA HIS A 345 10.29 -19.34 -7.38
C HIS A 345 11.17 -20.57 -7.04
N ASP A 346 12.09 -20.93 -7.93
CA ASP A 346 13.17 -21.88 -7.65
C ASP A 346 14.48 -21.09 -7.51
N SER A 347 15.04 -21.10 -6.30
CA SER A 347 16.12 -20.20 -5.81
C SER A 347 17.38 -20.18 -6.69
N SER A 348 17.62 -21.23 -7.46
CA SER A 348 18.77 -21.36 -8.35
C SER A 348 18.72 -20.48 -9.61
N THR A 349 17.54 -20.00 -10.00
CA THR A 349 17.34 -19.25 -11.24
C THR A 349 17.32 -17.73 -11.05
N TRP A 350 16.98 -17.25 -9.86
CA TRP A 350 17.07 -15.82 -9.49
C TRP A 350 18.50 -15.29 -9.54
N LEU A 351 19.47 -16.11 -9.13
CA LEU A 351 20.90 -15.80 -9.22
C LEU A 351 21.34 -15.58 -10.68
N LYS A 352 20.69 -16.25 -11.64
CA LYS A 352 20.98 -16.07 -13.07
C LYS A 352 20.37 -14.78 -13.62
N PHE A 353 19.18 -14.39 -13.13
CA PHE A 353 18.54 -13.13 -13.51
C PHE A 353 19.19 -11.91 -12.89
N SER A 354 19.64 -11.96 -11.63
CA SER A 354 20.39 -10.87 -11.00
C SER A 354 21.74 -10.65 -11.68
N VAL A 355 22.44 -11.73 -12.04
CA VAL A 355 23.69 -11.66 -12.83
C VAL A 355 23.42 -11.11 -14.23
N ALA A 356 22.34 -11.52 -14.90
CA ALA A 356 21.99 -11.02 -16.23
C ALA A 356 21.59 -9.53 -16.22
N ALA A 357 20.82 -9.09 -15.22
CA ALA A 357 20.43 -7.69 -15.05
C ALA A 357 21.64 -6.80 -14.68
N ALA A 358 22.52 -7.29 -13.80
CA ALA A 358 23.77 -6.60 -13.46
C ALA A 358 24.71 -6.50 -14.67
N ALA A 359 24.83 -7.56 -15.47
CA ALA A 359 25.63 -7.55 -16.70
C ALA A 359 25.08 -6.57 -17.74
N ALA A 360 23.75 -6.49 -17.90
CA ALA A 360 23.10 -5.53 -18.80
C ALA A 360 23.29 -4.08 -18.32
N ALA A 361 23.19 -3.82 -17.02
CA ALA A 361 23.47 -2.50 -16.44
C ALA A 361 24.94 -2.09 -16.59
N PHE A 362 25.87 -3.04 -16.39
CA PHE A 362 27.31 -2.80 -16.56
C PHE A 362 27.67 -2.56 -18.03
N ALA A 363 27.08 -3.33 -18.96
CA ALA A 363 27.25 -3.10 -20.40
C ALA A 363 26.67 -1.75 -20.83
N GLY A 364 25.49 -1.37 -20.32
CA GLY A 364 24.90 -0.05 -20.55
C GLY A 364 25.77 1.09 -20.02
N PHE A 365 26.37 0.93 -18.84
CA PHE A 365 27.30 1.90 -18.26
C PHE A 365 28.59 2.04 -19.07
N ILE A 366 29.15 0.94 -19.60
CA ILE A 366 30.33 0.98 -20.47
C ILE A 366 30.02 1.67 -21.79
N ILE A 367 28.86 1.41 -22.40
CA ILE A 367 28.45 2.03 -23.65
C ILE A 367 28.24 3.55 -23.46
N LEU A 368 27.63 3.96 -22.34
CA LEU A 368 27.44 5.37 -22.00
C LEU A 368 28.74 6.11 -21.66
N ARG A 369 29.82 5.40 -21.36
CA ARG A 369 31.15 5.98 -21.09
C ARG A 369 32.03 6.09 -22.34
N HIS A 370 31.62 5.45 -23.44
CA HIS A 370 32.33 5.44 -24.73
C HIS A 370 31.60 6.20 -25.85
N ILE A 371 30.51 6.90 -25.50
CA ILE A 371 29.88 7.97 -26.29
C ILE A 371 30.20 9.27 -25.54
#